data_AF-A0A819X2G0-F1
#
_entry.id   AF-A0A819X2G0-F1
#
_cell.length_a   1.000
_cell.length_b   1.000
_cell.length_c   1.000
_cell.angle_alpha   90.00
_cell.angle_beta   90.00
_cell.angle_gamma   90.00
#
_symmetry.space_group_name_H-M   'P 1'
#
loop_
_entity.id
_entity.type
_entity.pdbx_description
1 polymer ?
#
loop_
_entity_poly.entity_id
_entity_poly.type
_entity_poly.pdbx_seq_one_letter_code
_entity_poly.pdbx_strand_id
1 'polypeptide(L)'
;MIIELILLIFILYVIYLQHCLHHNQGSPENILSDEPLPAEEKSFYQECKSYYNITGIPLISASDEILSDNNTLTATSLKFGIDEDYRALNVPEFLNKICSILNLNINHIERTKLQSGSSILEILIDGKKVNIKLTLKKIYNSLTEKVKEELAKLKVFFMFMGDITSLIMKQKFRSEIKLHPQWNRIYDVGHIYWTGALQDGRDRGKFDYFCPIGWKRYAFDVNDNFDENGLAPARCAALGKGIYASQSIIYTSHPRYAEVKQIESKDERNFFKNGKYVQFVLQCRILSKNIAVVGPETLGVGGKIAIDTNVSNDVIEWVVKAQDKDLMDFSDPNATIVCTGLMIRVTDNHPGLLPESQWWYSGHICERKACCCLGIDLSELIKQRNDGVKCNFIYE
;
A
#
# COMPACT_ATOMS: atom_id res chain seq x y z
N MET A 1 -13.59 16.00 68.51
CA MET A 1 -14.16 14.92 67.66
C MET A 1 -14.48 15.32 66.23
N ILE A 2 -15.55 16.07 65.90
CA ILE A 2 -15.88 16.35 64.47
C ILE A 2 -14.80 17.20 63.78
N ILE A 3 -14.27 18.21 64.46
CA ILE A 3 -13.22 19.09 63.90
C ILE A 3 -11.90 18.33 63.67
N GLU A 4 -11.53 17.41 64.56
CA GLU A 4 -10.32 16.59 64.42
C GLU A 4 -10.43 15.60 63.25
N LEU A 5 -11.63 15.04 63.03
CA LEU A 5 -11.89 14.15 61.90
C LEU A 5 -11.80 14.91 60.55
N ILE A 6 -12.33 16.13 60.47
CA ILE A 6 -12.23 16.97 59.27
C ILE A 6 -10.78 17.35 59.00
N LEU A 7 -10.01 17.69 60.04
CA LEU A 7 -8.59 18.02 59.89
C LEU A 7 -7.78 16.82 59.42
N LEU A 8 -8.06 15.61 59.93
CA LEU A 8 -7.41 14.38 59.50
C LEU A 8 -7.73 14.03 58.04
N ILE A 9 -8.99 14.19 57.61
CA ILE A 9 -9.40 13.99 56.21
C ILE A 9 -8.71 15.00 55.30
N PHE A 10 -8.61 16.26 55.71
CA PHE A 10 -7.92 17.29 54.94
C PHE A 10 -6.42 17.01 54.81
N ILE A 11 -5.75 16.58 55.90
CA ILE A 11 -4.34 16.19 55.88
C ILE A 11 -4.12 14.97 54.97
N LEU A 12 -4.97 13.94 55.06
CA LEU A 12 -4.90 12.77 54.18
C LEU A 12 -5.14 13.14 52.72
N TYR A 13 -6.05 14.07 52.44
CA TYR A 13 -6.31 14.57 51.10
C TYR A 13 -5.14 15.39 50.53
N VAL A 14 -4.49 16.22 51.36
CA VAL A 14 -3.29 16.97 50.96
C VAL A 14 -2.10 16.03 50.74
N ILE A 15 -1.90 15.02 51.59
CA ILE A 15 -0.86 13.99 51.40
C ILE A 15 -1.14 13.19 50.12
N TYR A 16 -2.39 12.81 49.86
CA TYR A 16 -2.80 12.13 48.63
C TYR A 16 -2.52 12.99 47.40
N LEU A 17 -2.86 14.29 47.44
CA LEU A 17 -2.57 15.22 46.35
C LEU A 17 -1.07 15.44 46.13
N GLN A 18 -0.26 15.55 47.20
CA GLN A 18 1.20 15.61 47.08
C GLN A 18 1.79 14.32 46.52
N HIS A 19 1.25 13.16 46.90
CA HIS A 19 1.68 11.87 46.41
C HIS A 19 1.28 11.64 44.94
N CYS A 20 0.12 12.14 44.51
CA CYS A 20 -0.30 12.16 43.10
C CYS A 20 0.50 13.16 42.26
N LEU A 21 0.87 14.32 42.82
CA LEU A 21 1.70 15.32 42.13
C LEU A 21 3.15 14.87 41.97
N HIS A 22 3.70 14.13 42.93
CA HIS A 22 5.04 13.52 42.81
C HIS A 22 5.07 12.27 41.92
N HIS A 23 3.95 11.54 41.76
CA HIS A 23 3.90 10.35 40.89
C HIS A 23 3.93 10.63 39.39
N ASN A 24 3.72 11.90 38.96
CA ASN A 24 3.88 12.29 37.56
C ASN A 24 5.30 12.71 37.18
N GLN A 25 6.25 12.67 38.12
CA GLN A 25 7.68 12.66 37.82
C GLN A 25 8.19 11.24 38.05
N GLY A 26 7.74 10.30 37.21
CA GLY A 26 8.30 8.95 37.21
C GLY A 26 9.82 9.05 37.10
N SER A 27 10.56 8.33 37.95
CA SER A 27 12.00 8.22 37.81
C SER A 27 12.32 7.79 36.37
N PRO A 28 13.44 8.25 35.78
CA PRO A 28 13.84 7.89 34.41
C PRO A 28 13.82 6.37 34.14
N GLU A 29 13.98 5.57 35.20
CA GLU A 29 13.91 4.10 35.19
C GLU A 29 12.55 3.56 34.71
N ASN A 30 11.44 4.28 34.90
CA ASN A 30 10.10 3.84 34.48
C ASN A 30 9.82 4.02 32.97
N ILE A 31 10.72 4.68 32.22
CA ILE A 31 10.58 4.89 30.76
C ILE A 31 11.17 3.72 29.97
N LEU A 32 12.13 3.00 30.57
CA LEU A 32 12.81 1.89 29.94
C LEU A 32 11.91 0.65 29.93
N SER A 33 11.69 0.09 28.76
CA SER A 33 11.11 -1.23 28.61
C SER A 33 12.23 -2.21 28.31
N ASP A 34 12.37 -3.21 29.18
CA ASP A 34 13.29 -4.35 28.95
C ASP A 34 12.81 -5.27 27.82
N GLU A 35 11.62 -5.02 27.26
CA GLU A 35 11.08 -5.82 26.15
C GLU A 35 11.89 -5.56 24.86
N PRO A 36 12.56 -6.58 24.31
CA PRO A 36 13.22 -6.45 23.03
C PRO A 36 12.20 -6.21 21.91
N LEU A 37 12.62 -5.52 20.86
CA LEU A 37 11.81 -5.37 19.65
C LEU A 37 11.51 -6.75 19.03
N PRO A 38 10.26 -7.00 18.57
CA PRO A 38 9.95 -8.14 17.74
C PRO A 38 10.86 -8.20 16.50
N ALA A 39 11.12 -9.41 15.99
CA ALA A 39 12.04 -9.60 14.86
C ALA A 39 11.57 -8.87 13.59
N GLU A 40 10.26 -8.83 13.38
CA GLU A 40 9.60 -8.15 12.26
C GLU A 40 9.78 -6.62 12.36
N GLU A 41 9.60 -6.05 13.56
CA GLU A 41 9.87 -4.63 13.81
C GLU A 41 11.34 -4.29 13.61
N LYS A 42 12.25 -5.17 14.07
CA LYS A 42 13.69 -4.98 13.92
C LYS A 42 14.10 -4.91 12.44
N SER A 43 13.60 -5.81 11.59
CA SER A 43 13.85 -5.77 10.15
C SER A 43 13.33 -4.48 9.53
N PHE A 44 12.08 -4.11 9.85
CA PHE A 44 11.47 -2.87 9.36
C PHE A 44 12.28 -1.62 9.75
N TYR A 45 12.74 -1.53 11.00
CA TYR A 45 13.53 -0.38 11.46
C TYR A 45 14.94 -0.34 10.83
N GLN A 46 15.55 -1.50 10.56
CA GLN A 46 16.81 -1.56 9.81
C GLN A 46 16.65 -1.04 8.38
N GLU A 47 15.54 -1.35 7.71
CA GLU A 47 15.21 -0.79 6.39
C GLU A 47 14.99 0.73 6.46
N CYS A 48 14.24 1.22 7.47
CA CYS A 48 14.03 2.65 7.67
C CYS A 48 15.35 3.39 7.92
N LYS A 49 16.24 2.79 8.73
CA LYS A 49 17.58 3.33 9.01
C LYS A 49 18.46 3.32 7.76
N SER A 50 18.38 2.29 6.93
CA SER A 50 19.09 2.24 5.65
C SER A 50 18.63 3.35 4.70
N TYR A 51 17.32 3.57 4.60
CA TYR A 51 16.75 4.70 3.86
C TYR A 51 17.26 6.05 4.38
N TYR A 52 17.26 6.24 5.70
CA TYR A 52 17.78 7.45 6.33
C TYR A 52 19.26 7.68 6.03
N ASN A 53 20.10 6.65 6.09
CA ASN A 53 21.53 6.74 5.78
C ASN A 53 21.80 7.15 4.32
N ILE A 54 20.93 6.75 3.38
CA ILE A 54 21.06 7.10 1.96
C ILE A 54 20.57 8.53 1.70
N THR A 55 19.45 8.92 2.30
CA THR A 55 18.74 10.16 1.95
C THR A 55 19.04 11.34 2.87
N GLY A 56 19.53 11.07 4.08
CA GLY A 56 19.65 12.06 5.16
C GLY A 56 18.31 12.52 5.75
N ILE A 57 17.19 11.89 5.38
CA ILE A 57 15.82 12.34 5.72
C ILE A 57 15.07 11.19 6.41
N PRO A 58 14.34 11.43 7.52
CA PRO A 58 13.55 10.39 8.18
C PRO A 58 12.43 9.84 7.30
N LEU A 59 12.14 8.55 7.45
CA LEU A 59 10.90 7.99 6.92
C LEU A 59 9.73 8.37 7.84
N ILE A 60 8.75 9.10 7.30
CA ILE A 60 7.57 9.54 8.02
C ILE A 60 6.34 8.79 7.49
N SER A 61 5.53 8.24 8.41
CA SER A 61 4.29 7.55 8.09
C SER A 61 3.16 7.98 9.03
N ALA A 62 1.93 7.94 8.54
CA ALA A 62 0.73 8.14 9.34
C ALA A 62 -0.24 6.97 9.13
N SER A 63 -1.09 6.72 10.13
CA SER A 63 -2.18 5.75 10.02
C SER A 63 -3.33 6.33 9.18
N ASP A 64 -4.13 5.46 8.57
CA ASP A 64 -5.18 5.89 7.64
C ASP A 64 -6.30 6.65 8.37
N GLU A 65 -6.44 6.41 9.67
CA GLU A 65 -7.36 7.11 10.56
C GLU A 65 -7.00 8.59 10.76
N ILE A 66 -5.74 8.97 10.56
CA ILE A 66 -5.29 10.37 10.59
C ILE A 66 -5.55 11.05 9.25
N LEU A 67 -5.35 10.31 8.15
CA LEU A 67 -5.48 10.82 6.79
C LEU A 67 -6.95 10.94 6.35
N SER A 68 -7.80 10.01 6.80
CA SER A 68 -9.24 9.96 6.50
C SER A 68 -10.06 10.75 7.51
N ASP A 69 -10.96 11.61 7.03
CA ASP A 69 -11.87 12.35 7.91
C ASP A 69 -12.94 11.46 8.55
N ASN A 70 -13.29 10.33 7.92
CA ASN A 70 -14.41 9.48 8.30
C ASN A 70 -14.10 8.46 9.41
N ASN A 71 -12.82 8.21 9.70
CA ASN A 71 -12.44 7.17 10.65
C ASN A 71 -12.34 7.72 12.07
N THR A 72 -12.92 7.02 13.04
CA THR A 72 -12.71 7.29 14.46
C THR A 72 -11.36 6.75 14.90
N LEU A 73 -10.71 7.47 15.80
CA LEU A 73 -9.35 7.20 16.19
C LEU A 73 -9.36 6.82 17.68
N THR A 74 -9.02 5.57 17.99
CA THR A 74 -9.22 4.92 19.30
C THR A 74 -8.08 5.18 20.28
N ALA A 75 -6.85 5.19 19.78
CA ALA A 75 -5.64 5.49 20.53
C ALA A 75 -4.65 6.19 19.59
N THR A 76 -3.85 7.10 20.13
CA THR A 76 -2.83 7.76 19.31
C THR A 76 -1.50 7.94 19.99
N SER A 77 -0.50 7.44 19.28
CA SER A 77 0.89 7.49 19.63
C SER A 77 1.67 8.24 18.55
N LEU A 78 2.77 8.84 18.95
CA LEU A 78 3.88 9.14 18.07
C LEU A 78 4.99 8.13 18.37
N LYS A 79 5.44 7.38 17.37
CA LYS A 79 6.58 6.47 17.52
C LYS A 79 7.76 7.00 16.73
N PHE A 80 8.90 7.14 17.39
CA PHE A 80 10.14 7.62 16.79
C PHE A 80 11.18 6.51 16.80
N GLY A 81 11.89 6.35 15.69
CA GLY A 81 13.15 5.63 15.64
C GLY A 81 14.31 6.63 15.62
N ILE A 82 15.19 6.54 16.60
CA ILE A 82 16.33 7.45 16.79
C ILE A 82 17.64 6.65 16.65
N ASP A 83 18.55 7.15 15.82
CA ASP A 83 19.85 6.52 15.58
C ASP A 83 20.85 6.88 16.69
N GLU A 84 20.53 6.45 17.90
CA GLU A 84 21.33 6.63 19.10
C GLU A 84 21.11 5.46 20.07
N ASP A 85 22.16 5.13 20.83
CA ASP A 85 22.04 4.15 21.92
C ASP A 85 21.04 4.67 22.96
N TYR A 86 20.07 3.84 23.32
CA TYR A 86 19.03 4.18 24.29
C TYR A 86 19.58 4.57 25.67
N ARG A 87 20.79 4.10 26.03
CA ARG A 87 21.50 4.48 27.26
C ARG A 87 22.14 5.86 27.17
N ALA A 88 22.43 6.32 25.96
CA ALA A 88 23.05 7.63 25.70
C ALA A 88 22.01 8.72 25.41
N LEU A 89 20.78 8.34 25.03
CA LEU A 89 19.73 9.27 24.69
C LEU A 89 19.26 10.07 25.92
N ASN A 90 19.45 11.39 25.88
CA ASN A 90 18.85 12.31 26.85
C ASN A 90 17.37 12.53 26.50
N VAL A 91 16.49 11.64 26.99
CA VAL A 91 15.05 11.66 26.68
C VAL A 91 14.39 13.01 26.98
N PRO A 92 14.57 13.67 28.15
CA PRO A 92 14.00 14.99 28.40
C PRO A 92 14.43 16.06 27.38
N GLU A 93 15.71 16.09 27.01
CA GLU A 93 16.21 17.05 26.01
C GLU A 93 15.62 16.76 24.62
N PHE A 94 15.59 15.49 24.23
CA PHE A 94 14.97 15.04 22.97
C PHE A 94 13.49 15.45 22.93
N LEU A 95 12.73 15.19 23.99
CA LEU A 95 11.30 15.52 24.09
C LEU A 95 11.06 17.03 23.98
N ASN A 96 11.88 17.86 24.62
CA ASN A 96 11.76 19.31 24.49
C ASN A 96 11.99 19.79 23.05
N LYS A 97 13.03 19.24 22.38
CA LYS A 97 13.33 19.58 20.98
C LYS A 97 12.23 19.09 20.04
N ILE A 98 11.75 17.85 20.19
CA ILE A 98 10.70 17.30 19.32
C ILE A 98 9.38 18.05 19.52
N CYS A 99 9.03 18.41 20.76
CA CYS A 99 7.85 19.22 21.05
C CYS A 99 7.93 20.59 20.39
N SER A 100 9.10 21.23 20.43
CA SER A 100 9.33 22.51 19.76
C SER A 100 9.19 22.39 18.23
N ILE A 101 9.81 21.38 17.62
CA ILE A 101 9.75 21.15 16.16
C ILE A 101 8.32 20.87 15.69
N LEU A 102 7.58 20.03 16.43
CA LEU A 102 6.23 19.59 16.06
C LEU A 102 5.12 20.49 16.62
N ASN A 103 5.47 21.60 17.28
CA ASN A 103 4.54 22.50 17.97
C ASN A 103 3.58 21.77 18.93
N LEU A 104 4.12 20.83 19.71
CA LEU A 104 3.42 20.07 20.74
C LEU A 104 3.69 20.67 22.11
N ASN A 105 2.66 20.69 22.96
CA ASN A 105 2.84 21.01 24.38
C ASN A 105 3.32 19.76 25.11
N ILE A 106 4.47 19.85 25.79
CA ILE A 106 5.05 18.74 26.56
C ILE A 106 4.10 18.22 27.65
N ASN A 107 3.22 19.07 28.18
CA ASN A 107 2.22 18.69 29.18
C ASN A 107 1.07 17.82 28.63
N HIS A 108 1.04 17.61 27.31
CA HIS A 108 0.13 16.67 26.65
C HIS A 108 0.75 15.29 26.46
N ILE A 109 2.01 15.07 26.84
CA ILE A 109 2.66 13.77 26.77
C ILE A 109 2.37 13.00 28.07
N GLU A 110 1.70 11.85 27.97
CA GLU A 110 1.33 11.06 29.15
C GLU A 110 2.34 9.97 29.47
N ARG A 111 2.85 9.29 28.43
CA ARG A 111 3.69 8.11 28.59
C ARG A 111 4.75 8.08 27.52
N THR A 112 5.91 7.61 27.95
CA THR A 112 7.06 7.39 27.09
C THR A 112 7.52 5.95 27.29
N LYS A 113 7.64 5.17 26.22
CA LYS A 113 8.25 3.84 26.23
C LYS A 113 9.52 3.88 25.39
N LEU A 114 10.64 3.41 25.95
CA LEU A 114 11.93 3.31 25.26
C LEU A 114 12.36 1.83 25.19
N GLN A 115 12.59 1.29 23.99
CA GLN A 115 12.99 -0.11 23.76
C GLN A 115 14.48 -0.24 23.38
N SER A 116 15.08 -1.40 23.63
CA SER A 116 16.52 -1.65 23.48
C SER A 116 16.97 -1.91 22.02
N GLY A 117 18.26 -1.67 21.74
CA GLY A 117 18.92 -1.90 20.44
C GLY A 117 19.06 -0.65 19.58
N SER A 118 17.95 -0.02 19.21
CA SER A 118 17.89 1.36 18.70
C SER A 118 16.91 2.12 19.59
N SER A 119 17.15 3.41 19.83
CA SER A 119 16.26 4.24 20.64
C SER A 119 14.89 4.38 19.97
N ILE A 120 13.99 3.43 20.24
CA ILE A 120 12.60 3.48 19.78
C ILE A 120 11.76 4.11 20.88
N LEU A 121 11.28 5.32 20.63
CA LEU A 121 10.53 6.12 21.58
C LEU A 121 9.05 6.18 21.17
N GLU A 122 8.17 5.64 22.00
CA GLU A 122 6.73 5.80 21.83
C GLU A 122 6.19 6.86 22.80
N ILE A 123 5.49 7.86 22.26
CA ILE A 123 4.89 8.97 23.00
C ILE A 123 3.36 8.85 22.89
N LEU A 124 2.68 8.70 24.02
CA LEU A 124 1.22 8.79 24.08
C LEU A 124 0.79 10.23 24.36
N ILE A 125 -0.14 10.75 23.55
CA ILE A 125 -0.69 12.09 23.70
C ILE A 125 -2.02 12.02 24.45
N ASP A 126 -2.20 12.88 25.46
CA ASP A 126 -3.42 13.00 26.27
C ASP A 126 -4.61 13.46 25.42
N GLY A 127 -5.47 12.50 25.06
CA GLY A 127 -6.68 12.74 24.26
C GLY A 127 -7.79 13.49 25.02
N LYS A 128 -7.73 13.63 26.34
CA LYS A 128 -8.75 14.36 27.11
C LYS A 128 -8.57 15.86 27.01
N LYS A 129 -7.34 16.33 26.82
CA LYS A 129 -7.00 17.76 26.76
C LYS A 129 -7.09 18.35 25.35
N VAL A 130 -7.01 17.52 24.31
CA VAL A 130 -6.87 18.00 22.93
C VAL A 130 -7.61 17.08 21.97
N ASN A 131 -8.21 17.66 20.91
CA ASN A 131 -8.65 16.88 19.75
C ASN A 131 -7.43 16.27 19.05
N ILE A 132 -7.06 15.07 19.46
CA ILE A 132 -5.81 14.40 19.11
C ILE A 132 -5.68 14.15 17.61
N LYS A 133 -6.77 13.73 16.95
CA LYS A 133 -6.82 13.52 15.50
C LYS A 133 -6.51 14.83 14.76
N LEU A 134 -7.15 15.92 15.16
CA LEU A 134 -6.90 17.23 14.56
C LEU A 134 -5.44 17.68 14.79
N THR A 135 -4.88 17.44 15.98
CA THR A 135 -3.49 17.77 16.29
C THR A 135 -2.51 16.98 15.44
N LEU A 136 -2.68 15.67 15.30
CA LEU A 136 -1.80 14.87 14.46
C LEU A 136 -1.97 15.18 12.98
N LYS A 137 -3.19 15.48 12.51
CA LYS A 137 -3.40 15.95 11.14
C LYS A 137 -2.69 17.29 10.89
N LYS A 138 -2.70 18.20 11.87
CA LYS A 138 -1.92 19.46 11.83
C LYS A 138 -0.42 19.19 11.77
N ILE A 139 0.09 18.29 12.61
CA ILE A 139 1.51 17.89 12.59
C ILE A 139 1.85 17.32 11.22
N TYR A 140 1.10 16.33 10.73
CA TYR A 140 1.32 15.71 9.44
C TYR A 140 1.39 16.74 8.31
N ASN A 141 0.44 17.68 8.28
CA ASN A 141 0.40 18.75 7.29
C ASN A 141 1.54 19.78 7.44
N SER A 142 2.19 19.87 8.60
CA SER A 142 3.32 20.77 8.83
C SER A 142 4.69 20.14 8.54
N LEU A 143 4.77 18.85 8.20
CA LEU A 143 6.01 18.12 7.92
C LEU A 143 6.61 18.46 6.55
N THR A 144 6.95 19.74 6.37
CA THR A 144 7.73 20.25 5.23
C THR A 144 9.15 19.66 5.20
N GLU A 145 9.85 19.74 4.07
CA GLU A 145 11.26 19.27 3.98
C GLU A 145 12.16 19.89 5.06
N LYS A 146 12.00 21.19 5.33
CA LYS A 146 12.72 21.87 6.41
C LYS A 146 12.48 21.22 7.78
N VAL A 147 11.23 20.83 8.07
CA VAL A 147 10.93 20.14 9.34
C VAL A 147 11.57 18.75 9.37
N LYS A 148 11.57 18.02 8.24
CA LYS A 148 12.25 16.73 8.16
C LYS A 148 13.77 16.85 8.34
N GLU A 149 14.39 17.92 7.84
CA GLU A 149 15.81 18.23 8.08
C GLU A 149 16.08 18.52 9.57
N GLU A 150 15.20 19.26 10.26
CA GLU A 150 15.33 19.46 11.72
C GLU A 150 15.17 18.15 12.49
N LEU A 151 14.26 17.26 12.07
CA LEU A 151 14.14 15.91 12.64
C LEU A 151 15.41 15.08 12.41
N ALA A 152 16.01 15.17 11.22
CA ALA A 152 17.26 14.49 10.90
C ALA A 152 18.43 14.95 11.78
N LYS A 153 18.49 16.23 12.17
CA LYS A 153 19.48 16.75 13.13
C LYS A 153 19.36 16.14 14.52
N LEU A 154 18.17 15.64 14.88
CA LEU A 154 17.92 14.86 16.10
C LEU A 154 18.18 13.36 15.91
N LYS A 155 18.83 12.95 14.80
CA LYS A 155 19.07 11.56 14.42
C LYS A 155 17.80 10.72 14.31
N VAL A 156 16.64 11.35 14.08
CA VAL A 156 15.40 10.62 13.84
C VAL A 156 15.49 9.99 12.44
N PHE A 157 15.42 8.67 12.36
CA PHE A 157 15.37 7.93 11.10
C PHE A 157 13.95 7.48 10.73
N PHE A 158 13.04 7.44 11.71
CA PHE A 158 11.65 7.02 11.52
C PHE A 158 10.70 7.80 12.41
N MET A 159 9.53 8.15 11.88
CA MET A 159 8.42 8.70 12.65
C MET A 159 7.09 8.09 12.17
N PHE A 160 6.28 7.60 13.11
CA PHE A 160 4.91 7.16 12.87
C PHE A 160 3.92 7.96 13.71
N MET A 161 2.79 8.30 13.11
CA MET A 161 1.63 8.91 13.75
C MET A 161 0.44 7.95 13.67
N GLY A 162 -0.15 7.54 14.80
CA GLY A 162 -1.38 6.74 14.78
C GLY A 162 -1.50 5.73 15.92
N ASP A 163 -2.42 4.78 15.76
CA ASP A 163 -2.54 3.62 16.65
C ASP A 163 -1.35 2.68 16.42
N ILE A 164 -0.62 2.38 17.50
CA ILE A 164 0.54 1.50 17.42
C ILE A 164 0.17 0.08 16.98
N THR A 165 -1.03 -0.37 17.31
CA THR A 165 -1.58 -1.66 16.88
C THR A 165 -1.70 -1.69 15.36
N SER A 166 -2.14 -0.59 14.74
CA SER A 166 -2.21 -0.47 13.29
C SER A 166 -0.82 -0.49 12.65
N LEU A 167 0.21 0.10 13.29
CA LEU A 167 1.59 -0.01 12.81
C LEU A 167 2.10 -1.45 12.88
N ILE A 168 1.92 -2.13 14.02
CA ILE A 168 2.36 -3.52 14.23
C ILE A 168 1.66 -4.44 13.23
N MET A 169 0.36 -4.28 13.03
CA MET A 169 -0.39 -5.05 12.01
C MET A 169 0.14 -4.75 10.61
N LYS A 170 0.42 -3.49 10.25
CA LYS A 170 1.02 -3.13 8.95
C LYS A 170 2.42 -3.73 8.77
N GLN A 171 3.24 -3.76 9.82
CA GLN A 171 4.58 -4.37 9.81
C GLN A 171 4.49 -5.89 9.68
N LYS A 172 3.61 -6.53 10.44
CA LYS A 172 3.32 -7.96 10.35
C LYS A 172 2.83 -8.33 8.95
N PHE A 173 1.81 -7.63 8.44
CA PHE A 173 1.33 -7.82 7.07
C PHE A 173 2.44 -7.56 6.06
N ARG A 174 3.31 -6.57 6.23
CA ARG A 174 4.46 -6.35 5.34
C ARG A 174 5.49 -7.49 5.40
N SER A 175 5.70 -8.09 6.58
CA SER A 175 6.59 -9.25 6.71
C SER A 175 5.99 -10.52 6.12
N GLU A 176 4.66 -10.66 6.14
CA GLU A 176 3.90 -11.80 5.59
C GLU A 176 3.60 -11.64 4.09
N ILE A 177 3.39 -10.40 3.65
CA ILE A 177 3.02 -10.00 2.29
C ILE A 177 4.19 -9.22 1.70
N LYS A 178 4.89 -9.82 0.73
CA LYS A 178 5.95 -9.15 -0.06
C LYS A 178 5.39 -8.10 -1.05
N LEU A 179 4.38 -7.33 -0.66
CA LEU A 179 3.77 -6.24 -1.41
C LEU A 179 3.97 -4.97 -0.59
N HIS A 180 4.96 -4.14 -0.91
CA HIS A 180 5.24 -2.96 -0.10
C HIS A 180 4.37 -1.77 -0.55
N PRO A 181 3.40 -1.31 0.26
CA PRO A 181 2.52 -0.20 -0.13
C PRO A 181 3.28 1.12 -0.32
N GLN A 182 4.45 1.25 0.31
CA GLN A 182 5.33 2.42 0.17
C GLN A 182 5.96 2.56 -1.22
N TRP A 183 5.87 1.55 -2.11
CA TRP A 183 6.26 1.69 -3.52
C TRP A 183 5.08 1.98 -4.44
N ASN A 184 3.87 2.14 -3.89
CA ASN A 184 2.78 2.84 -4.56
C ASN A 184 3.03 4.36 -4.67
N ARG A 185 4.29 4.82 -4.54
CA ARG A 185 4.74 6.22 -4.69
C ARG A 185 4.55 6.82 -6.09
N ILE A 186 4.17 6.01 -7.09
CA ILE A 186 4.17 6.50 -8.47
C ILE A 186 3.02 7.50 -8.71
N TYR A 187 1.94 7.49 -7.90
CA TYR A 187 0.69 8.17 -8.24
C TYR A 187 0.02 8.99 -7.11
N ASP A 188 0.79 9.33 -6.06
CA ASP A 188 0.40 9.99 -4.78
C ASP A 188 0.08 9.02 -3.62
N VAL A 189 0.27 9.46 -2.36
CA VAL A 189 0.14 8.61 -1.16
C VAL A 189 -1.30 8.10 -1.02
N GLY A 190 -1.48 6.78 -1.06
CA GLY A 190 -2.80 6.13 -0.91
C GLY A 190 -3.60 6.00 -2.21
N HIS A 191 -3.09 6.48 -3.35
CA HIS A 191 -3.77 6.35 -4.64
C HIS A 191 -3.47 5.00 -5.30
N ILE A 192 -4.24 3.98 -4.93
CA ILE A 192 -4.24 2.67 -5.60
C ILE A 192 -5.22 2.60 -6.79
N TYR A 193 -5.97 3.69 -7.06
CA TYR A 193 -6.86 3.90 -8.20
C TYR A 193 -6.89 5.40 -8.57
N TRP A 194 -7.25 5.75 -9.80
CA TRP A 194 -7.49 7.13 -10.25
C TRP A 194 -8.56 7.16 -11.36
N THR A 195 -9.28 8.27 -11.51
CA THR A 195 -10.29 8.46 -12.56
C THR A 195 -9.75 9.31 -13.70
N GLY A 196 -9.86 8.80 -14.93
CA GLY A 196 -9.39 9.49 -16.14
C GLY A 196 -7.90 9.32 -16.42
N ALA A 197 -7.36 10.17 -17.30
CA ALA A 197 -5.96 10.17 -17.67
C ALA A 197 -5.11 10.63 -16.47
N LEU A 198 -4.04 9.92 -16.19
CA LEU A 198 -3.11 10.28 -15.12
C LEU A 198 -2.41 11.61 -15.41
N GLN A 199 -2.52 12.57 -14.49
CA GLN A 199 -1.95 13.92 -14.60
C GLN A 199 -0.77 14.14 -13.64
N ASP A 200 0.27 13.29 -13.71
CA ASP A 200 1.44 13.36 -12.82
C ASP A 200 2.63 14.14 -13.40
N GLY A 201 2.45 14.74 -14.59
CA GLY A 201 3.49 15.50 -15.30
C GLY A 201 4.63 14.66 -15.86
N ARG A 202 4.53 13.31 -15.83
CA ARG A 202 5.56 12.42 -16.36
C ARG A 202 5.28 12.03 -17.81
N ASP A 203 6.34 11.90 -18.60
CA ASP A 203 6.23 11.37 -19.96
C ASP A 203 5.84 9.88 -19.92
N ARG A 204 4.68 9.56 -20.50
CA ARG A 204 4.14 8.20 -20.64
C ARG A 204 4.11 7.76 -22.11
N GLY A 205 4.84 8.46 -22.98
CA GLY A 205 4.79 8.28 -24.42
C GLY A 205 3.60 9.01 -25.04
N LYS A 206 3.07 8.47 -26.13
CA LYS A 206 2.02 9.10 -26.93
C LYS A 206 0.60 8.85 -26.42
N PHE A 207 0.45 8.12 -25.32
CA PHE A 207 -0.83 7.61 -24.85
C PHE A 207 -1.07 8.01 -23.40
N ASP A 208 -2.29 8.47 -23.15
CA ASP A 208 -2.76 8.73 -21.80
C ASP A 208 -2.84 7.42 -21.00
N TYR A 209 -2.46 7.48 -19.73
CA TYR A 209 -2.46 6.32 -18.85
C TYR A 209 -3.70 6.31 -17.95
N PHE A 210 -4.58 5.32 -18.14
CA PHE A 210 -5.84 5.19 -17.41
C PHE A 210 -5.79 4.00 -16.44
N CYS A 211 -6.36 4.17 -15.23
CA CYS A 211 -6.77 3.06 -14.39
C CYS A 211 -8.29 2.92 -14.52
N PRO A 212 -8.80 1.91 -15.20
CA PRO A 212 -10.23 1.68 -15.27
C PRO A 212 -10.80 1.41 -13.88
N ILE A 213 -12.07 1.77 -13.73
CA ILE A 213 -12.86 1.54 -12.53
C ILE A 213 -12.77 0.06 -12.16
N GLY A 214 -12.62 -0.22 -10.86
CA GLY A 214 -12.59 -1.59 -10.33
C GLY A 214 -11.22 -2.27 -10.30
N TRP A 215 -10.18 -1.66 -10.86
CA TRP A 215 -8.80 -2.14 -10.73
C TRP A 215 -8.06 -1.40 -9.62
N LYS A 216 -7.31 -2.15 -8.81
CA LYS A 216 -6.40 -1.65 -7.78
C LYS A 216 -4.96 -1.97 -8.18
N ARG A 217 -4.07 -1.00 -8.07
CA ARG A 217 -2.64 -1.20 -8.30
C ARG A 217 -1.90 -1.52 -7.00
N TYR A 218 -1.03 -2.53 -7.07
CA TYR A 218 -0.06 -2.85 -6.04
C TYR A 218 1.34 -2.89 -6.65
N ALA A 219 2.26 -2.09 -6.13
CA ALA A 219 3.68 -2.21 -6.43
C ALA A 219 4.27 -3.43 -5.71
N PHE A 220 5.29 -4.04 -6.30
CA PHE A 220 6.05 -5.13 -5.70
C PHE A 220 7.51 -4.74 -5.59
N ASP A 221 8.22 -5.39 -4.65
CA ASP A 221 9.67 -5.57 -4.82
C ASP A 221 9.76 -6.78 -5.73
N VAL A 222 10.40 -6.60 -6.87
CA VAL A 222 10.88 -7.76 -7.62
C VAL A 222 12.16 -8.16 -6.90
N ASN A 223 12.06 -9.05 -5.91
CA ASN A 223 13.23 -9.56 -5.21
C ASN A 223 14.05 -10.47 -6.14
N ASP A 224 15.30 -10.73 -5.76
CA ASP A 224 16.29 -11.57 -6.47
C ASP A 224 15.86 -13.03 -6.75
N ASN A 225 14.63 -13.43 -6.42
CA ASN A 225 14.06 -14.76 -6.66
C ASN A 225 12.79 -14.73 -7.54
N PHE A 226 12.39 -13.57 -8.07
CA PHE A 226 11.36 -13.52 -9.12
C PHE A 226 11.88 -14.11 -10.44
N ASP A 227 13.20 -14.23 -10.56
CA ASP A 227 14.01 -14.70 -11.69
C ASP A 227 13.62 -16.08 -12.21
N GLU A 228 13.00 -16.92 -11.37
CA GLU A 228 12.50 -18.24 -11.77
C GLU A 228 11.23 -18.15 -12.65
N ASN A 229 10.55 -17.00 -12.72
CA ASN A 229 9.24 -16.84 -13.37
C ASN A 229 9.08 -15.51 -14.13
N GLY A 230 10.03 -15.20 -15.03
CA GLY A 230 9.95 -14.08 -15.97
C GLY A 230 8.81 -14.18 -17.01
N LEU A 231 8.79 -13.26 -17.99
CA LEU A 231 7.83 -13.33 -19.09
C LEU A 231 8.36 -14.21 -20.23
N ALA A 232 7.66 -15.31 -20.49
CA ALA A 232 7.94 -16.14 -21.66
C ALA A 232 7.29 -15.56 -22.92
N PRO A 233 7.91 -15.70 -24.10
CA PRO A 233 7.26 -15.40 -25.37
C PRO A 233 5.93 -16.15 -25.53
N ALA A 234 4.95 -15.51 -26.16
CA ALA A 234 3.66 -16.14 -26.38
C ALA A 234 3.81 -17.39 -27.26
N ARG A 235 3.15 -18.48 -26.87
CA ARG A 235 3.07 -19.71 -27.67
C ARG A 235 2.26 -19.52 -28.95
N CYS A 236 1.22 -18.69 -28.88
CA CYS A 236 0.40 -18.30 -30.02
C CYS A 236 0.80 -16.88 -30.45
N ALA A 237 1.45 -16.78 -31.61
CA ALA A 237 2.16 -15.58 -32.07
C ALA A 237 1.46 -14.93 -33.28
N ALA A 238 0.20 -14.50 -33.13
CA ALA A 238 -0.62 -13.96 -34.22
C ALA A 238 -0.04 -12.71 -34.92
N LEU A 239 0.86 -12.00 -34.25
CA LEU A 239 1.55 -10.77 -34.70
C LEU A 239 3.09 -10.96 -34.72
N GLY A 240 3.55 -12.21 -34.62
CA GLY A 240 4.98 -12.56 -34.55
C GLY A 240 5.45 -12.99 -33.17
N LYS A 241 6.65 -13.58 -33.12
CA LYS A 241 7.25 -14.13 -31.89
C LYS A 241 7.68 -12.99 -30.97
N GLY A 242 7.24 -13.04 -29.72
CA GLY A 242 7.65 -12.08 -28.69
C GLY A 242 6.77 -12.12 -27.46
N ILE A 243 6.96 -11.14 -26.58
CA ILE A 243 6.13 -10.96 -25.40
C ILE A 243 5.00 -10.00 -25.77
N TYR A 244 3.78 -10.42 -25.48
CA TYR A 244 2.59 -9.67 -25.80
C TYR A 244 2.21 -8.75 -24.64
N ALA A 245 1.97 -7.49 -24.96
CA ALA A 245 1.57 -6.45 -24.03
C ALA A 245 0.44 -5.61 -24.63
N SER A 246 -0.26 -4.87 -23.80
CA SER A 246 -1.27 -3.92 -24.24
C SER A 246 -1.29 -2.73 -23.28
N GLN A 247 -1.57 -1.55 -23.83
CA GLN A 247 -1.86 -0.36 -23.03
C GLN A 247 -3.28 -0.34 -22.46
N SER A 248 -4.18 -1.19 -22.97
CA SER A 248 -5.54 -1.32 -22.48
C SER A 248 -5.65 -2.44 -21.47
N ILE A 249 -5.84 -2.09 -20.20
CA ILE A 249 -6.12 -3.08 -19.18
C ILE A 249 -7.51 -3.72 -19.34
N ILE A 250 -8.46 -3.03 -19.99
CA ILE A 250 -9.75 -3.62 -20.38
C ILE A 250 -9.50 -4.78 -21.35
N TYR A 251 -8.63 -4.60 -22.35
CA TYR A 251 -8.22 -5.66 -23.26
C TYR A 251 -7.50 -6.81 -22.54
N THR A 252 -6.49 -6.50 -21.71
CA THR A 252 -5.76 -7.53 -20.96
C THR A 252 -6.60 -8.21 -19.89
N SER A 253 -7.76 -7.66 -19.52
CA SER A 253 -8.67 -8.30 -18.58
C SER A 253 -9.36 -9.53 -19.17
N HIS A 254 -9.28 -9.73 -20.49
CA HIS A 254 -9.82 -10.93 -21.11
C HIS A 254 -9.13 -12.18 -20.56
N PRO A 255 -9.85 -13.28 -20.32
CA PRO A 255 -9.27 -14.41 -19.59
C PRO A 255 -8.12 -15.14 -20.28
N ARG A 256 -7.93 -14.91 -21.59
CA ARG A 256 -6.70 -15.29 -22.32
C ARG A 256 -5.44 -14.68 -21.69
N TYR A 257 -5.51 -13.45 -21.21
CA TYR A 257 -4.38 -12.67 -20.68
C TYR A 257 -4.42 -12.54 -19.15
N ALA A 258 -5.61 -12.58 -18.54
CA ALA A 258 -5.80 -12.50 -17.09
C ALA A 258 -6.79 -13.57 -16.61
N GLU A 259 -6.27 -14.72 -16.19
CA GLU A 259 -7.06 -15.83 -15.66
C GLU A 259 -8.04 -15.35 -14.59
N VAL A 260 -9.30 -15.80 -14.71
CA VAL A 260 -10.34 -15.55 -13.70
C VAL A 260 -10.25 -16.65 -12.65
N LYS A 261 -9.90 -16.29 -11.42
CA LYS A 261 -9.87 -17.23 -10.31
C LYS A 261 -11.07 -17.02 -9.40
N GLN A 262 -11.76 -18.09 -9.08
CA GLN A 262 -12.75 -18.06 -8.01
C GLN A 262 -12.02 -18.04 -6.66
N ILE A 263 -12.47 -17.17 -5.76
CA ILE A 263 -11.97 -17.09 -4.38
C ILE A 263 -12.65 -18.20 -3.60
N GLU A 264 -11.87 -19.07 -2.96
CA GLU A 264 -12.43 -20.15 -2.14
C GLU A 264 -13.06 -19.58 -0.86
N SER A 265 -14.17 -20.18 -0.40
CA SER A 265 -14.93 -19.70 0.76
C SER A 265 -14.12 -19.61 2.07
N LYS A 266 -13.06 -20.43 2.19
CA LYS A 266 -12.12 -20.37 3.32
C LYS A 266 -11.20 -19.14 3.29
N ASP A 267 -10.96 -18.59 2.10
CA ASP A 267 -10.05 -17.47 1.86
C ASP A 267 -10.78 -16.12 1.74
N GLU A 268 -12.10 -16.14 1.50
CA GLU A 268 -12.98 -14.95 1.44
C GLU A 268 -12.83 -14.05 2.67
N ARG A 269 -12.62 -14.62 3.87
CA ARG A 269 -12.46 -13.84 5.10
C ARG A 269 -11.09 -13.19 5.27
N ASN A 270 -10.08 -13.73 4.59
CA ASN A 270 -8.68 -13.37 4.85
C ASN A 270 -8.18 -12.27 3.92
N PHE A 271 -8.64 -12.26 2.66
CA PHE A 271 -8.05 -11.39 1.64
C PHE A 271 -9.04 -10.40 1.01
N PHE A 272 -10.27 -10.84 0.71
CA PHE A 272 -11.23 -10.02 -0.04
C PHE A 272 -12.64 -10.23 0.47
N LYS A 273 -13.05 -9.41 1.44
CA LYS A 273 -14.38 -9.51 2.05
C LYS A 273 -15.47 -9.34 0.99
N ASN A 274 -16.35 -10.33 0.85
CA ASN A 274 -17.42 -10.38 -0.16
C ASN A 274 -16.97 -10.58 -1.62
N GLY A 275 -15.66 -10.74 -1.88
CA GLY A 275 -15.15 -11.07 -3.20
C GLY A 275 -15.34 -12.54 -3.52
N LYS A 276 -15.86 -12.84 -4.72
CA LYS A 276 -16.00 -14.22 -5.22
C LYS A 276 -15.03 -14.55 -6.35
N TYR A 277 -14.60 -13.55 -7.10
CA TYR A 277 -13.67 -13.74 -8.21
C TYR A 277 -12.56 -12.69 -8.15
N VAL A 278 -11.36 -13.08 -8.59
CA VAL A 278 -10.19 -12.21 -8.70
C VAL A 278 -9.49 -12.39 -10.04
N GLN A 279 -8.97 -11.30 -10.57
CA GLN A 279 -8.09 -11.28 -11.74
C GLN A 279 -6.84 -10.45 -11.45
N PHE A 280 -5.75 -10.85 -12.10
CA PHE A 280 -4.44 -10.23 -11.95
C PHE A 280 -3.89 -9.87 -13.34
N VAL A 281 -3.34 -8.66 -13.47
CA VAL A 281 -2.62 -8.21 -14.68
C VAL A 281 -1.30 -7.60 -14.25
N LEU A 282 -0.20 -7.98 -14.89
CA LEU A 282 1.10 -7.36 -14.64
C LEU A 282 1.15 -5.97 -15.28
N GLN A 283 1.54 -4.97 -14.50
CA GLN A 283 1.78 -3.61 -14.99
C GLN A 283 3.25 -3.48 -15.39
N CYS A 284 3.50 -3.38 -16.69
CA CYS A 284 4.85 -3.30 -17.23
C CYS A 284 5.20 -1.90 -17.76
N ARG A 285 6.50 -1.58 -17.79
CA ARG A 285 7.08 -0.45 -18.53
C ARG A 285 7.93 -0.99 -19.67
N ILE A 286 7.78 -0.41 -20.85
CA ILE A 286 8.44 -0.84 -22.07
C ILE A 286 9.00 0.41 -22.75
N LEU A 287 10.29 0.41 -23.09
CA LEU A 287 10.85 1.46 -23.95
C LEU A 287 10.30 1.28 -25.36
N SER A 288 9.82 2.37 -25.98
CA SER A 288 9.19 2.33 -27.30
C SER A 288 10.06 1.66 -28.38
N LYS A 289 11.39 1.85 -28.33
CA LYS A 289 12.36 1.20 -29.23
C LYS A 289 12.37 -0.34 -29.17
N ASN A 290 11.86 -0.92 -28.08
CA ASN A 290 11.81 -2.37 -27.87
C ASN A 290 10.50 -3.00 -28.38
N ILE A 291 9.50 -2.18 -28.72
CA ILE A 291 8.24 -2.64 -29.33
C ILE A 291 8.53 -2.96 -30.80
N ALA A 292 8.42 -4.24 -31.16
CA ALA A 292 8.63 -4.72 -32.52
C ALA A 292 7.41 -4.45 -33.41
N VAL A 293 6.22 -4.68 -32.86
CA VAL A 293 4.94 -4.57 -33.57
C VAL A 293 3.95 -3.86 -32.67
N VAL A 294 3.23 -2.91 -33.25
CA VAL A 294 1.97 -2.36 -32.72
C VAL A 294 0.91 -2.77 -33.72
N GLY A 295 -0.09 -3.52 -33.29
CA GLY A 295 -1.06 -4.12 -34.19
C GLY A 295 -2.47 -4.22 -33.61
N PRO A 296 -3.38 -4.79 -34.40
CA PRO A 296 -4.76 -4.93 -34.01
C PRO A 296 -4.93 -5.99 -32.93
N GLU A 297 -6.09 -5.97 -32.28
CA GLU A 297 -6.52 -7.01 -31.35
C GLU A 297 -6.50 -8.41 -32.02
N THR A 298 -6.04 -9.43 -31.29
CA THR A 298 -5.96 -10.82 -31.78
C THR A 298 -7.05 -11.74 -31.21
N LEU A 299 -8.09 -11.15 -30.63
CA LEU A 299 -9.26 -11.86 -30.11
C LEU A 299 -10.40 -11.92 -31.13
N GLY A 300 -10.28 -11.34 -32.33
CA GLY A 300 -11.28 -11.50 -33.40
C GLY A 300 -12.59 -10.74 -33.15
N VAL A 301 -12.58 -9.74 -32.28
CA VAL A 301 -13.68 -8.77 -32.11
C VAL A 301 -13.85 -7.92 -33.39
N GLY A 302 -12.73 -7.62 -34.06
CA GLY A 302 -12.65 -6.73 -35.21
C GLY A 302 -13.06 -5.29 -34.88
N GLY A 303 -13.47 -4.53 -35.89
CA GLY A 303 -13.94 -3.14 -35.74
C GLY A 303 -15.41 -2.99 -35.31
N LYS A 304 -16.10 -4.10 -34.95
CA LYS A 304 -17.55 -4.06 -34.66
C LYS A 304 -17.87 -3.47 -33.29
N ILE A 305 -17.00 -3.69 -32.32
CA ILE A 305 -17.17 -3.27 -30.93
C ILE A 305 -15.84 -2.66 -30.48
N ALA A 306 -15.88 -1.42 -30.01
CA ALA A 306 -14.73 -0.82 -29.36
C ALA A 306 -14.46 -1.58 -28.04
N ILE A 307 -13.25 -2.13 -27.89
CA ILE A 307 -12.88 -2.87 -26.67
C ILE A 307 -12.60 -1.90 -25.52
N ASP A 308 -11.86 -0.84 -25.81
CA ASP A 308 -11.53 0.24 -24.89
C ASP A 308 -11.79 1.57 -25.58
N THR A 309 -12.56 2.47 -24.95
CA THR A 309 -12.91 3.75 -25.56
C THR A 309 -11.71 4.68 -25.74
N ASN A 310 -10.61 4.41 -25.03
CA ASN A 310 -9.39 5.22 -25.08
C ASN A 310 -8.32 4.63 -26.01
N VAL A 311 -8.51 3.41 -26.50
CA VAL A 311 -7.52 2.70 -27.31
C VAL A 311 -8.18 2.04 -28.51
N SER A 312 -7.80 2.48 -29.72
CA SER A 312 -8.30 1.87 -30.95
C SER A 312 -7.90 0.39 -31.03
N ASN A 313 -8.85 -0.45 -31.46
CA ASN A 313 -8.65 -1.88 -31.68
C ASN A 313 -7.51 -2.17 -32.68
N ASP A 314 -7.16 -1.23 -33.56
CA ASP A 314 -6.11 -1.41 -34.58
C ASP A 314 -4.68 -1.31 -34.03
N VAL A 315 -4.51 -0.80 -32.80
CA VAL A 315 -3.19 -0.52 -32.19
C VAL A 315 -3.11 -0.98 -30.72
N ILE A 316 -4.03 -1.83 -30.29
CA ILE A 316 -4.21 -2.20 -28.89
C ILE A 316 -3.21 -3.26 -28.41
N GLU A 317 -2.64 -4.05 -29.31
CA GLU A 317 -1.76 -5.19 -28.96
C GLU A 317 -0.34 -4.93 -29.45
N TRP A 318 0.63 -5.10 -28.54
CA TRP A 318 2.04 -4.83 -28.76
C TRP A 318 2.85 -6.12 -28.64
N VAL A 319 3.79 -6.32 -29.56
CA VAL A 319 4.78 -7.40 -29.47
C VAL A 319 6.13 -6.80 -29.12
N VAL A 320 6.68 -7.17 -27.97
CA VAL A 320 7.99 -6.75 -27.49
C VAL A 320 9.03 -7.83 -27.82
N LYS A 321 10.20 -7.39 -28.29
CA LYS A 321 11.31 -8.31 -28.62
C LYS A 321 11.79 -9.01 -27.35
N ALA A 322 11.81 -10.34 -27.37
CA ALA A 322 12.36 -11.15 -26.28
C ALA A 322 13.90 -11.28 -26.32
N GLN A 323 14.58 -10.60 -27.26
CA GLN A 323 16.04 -10.67 -27.45
C GLN A 323 16.58 -12.11 -27.55
N ASP A 324 15.85 -12.98 -28.25
CA ASP A 324 16.16 -14.41 -28.38
C ASP A 324 16.22 -15.20 -27.05
N LYS A 325 15.70 -14.63 -25.96
CA LYS A 325 15.54 -15.32 -24.67
C LYS A 325 14.22 -16.09 -24.62
N ASP A 326 14.26 -17.28 -24.03
CA ASP A 326 13.06 -18.09 -23.77
C ASP A 326 12.25 -17.58 -22.56
N LEU A 327 12.91 -16.82 -21.68
CA LEU A 327 12.32 -16.18 -20.51
C LEU A 327 12.95 -14.81 -20.33
N MET A 328 12.13 -13.79 -20.18
CA MET A 328 12.58 -12.45 -19.85
C MET A 328 12.66 -12.27 -18.34
N ASP A 329 13.89 -12.23 -17.85
CA ASP A 329 14.21 -11.89 -16.48
C ASP A 329 13.92 -10.41 -16.20
N PHE A 330 13.15 -10.13 -15.15
CA PHE A 330 12.85 -8.76 -14.72
C PHE A 330 13.98 -8.13 -13.91
N SER A 331 14.92 -8.92 -13.41
CA SER A 331 16.10 -8.48 -12.67
C SER A 331 17.26 -8.10 -13.60
N ASP A 332 17.18 -8.44 -14.89
CA ASP A 332 18.18 -8.05 -15.88
C ASP A 332 18.19 -6.52 -16.04
N PRO A 333 19.31 -5.82 -15.75
CA PRO A 333 19.40 -4.38 -15.93
C PRO A 333 19.24 -3.95 -17.41
N ASN A 334 19.36 -4.88 -18.35
CA ASN A 334 19.12 -4.69 -19.78
C ASN A 334 17.76 -5.20 -20.25
N ALA A 335 16.88 -5.61 -19.32
CA ALA A 335 15.55 -6.09 -19.66
C ALA A 335 14.80 -5.06 -20.51
N THR A 336 14.15 -5.55 -21.57
CA THR A 336 13.37 -4.67 -22.45
C THR A 336 11.99 -4.32 -21.86
N ILE A 337 11.58 -5.07 -20.84
CA ILE A 337 10.33 -4.91 -20.09
C ILE A 337 10.66 -4.90 -18.60
N VAL A 338 10.13 -3.93 -17.88
CA VAL A 338 10.23 -3.88 -16.42
C VAL A 338 8.83 -4.05 -15.84
N CYS A 339 8.61 -5.08 -15.02
CA CYS A 339 7.39 -5.20 -14.24
C CYS A 339 7.43 -4.21 -13.07
N THR A 340 6.39 -3.39 -12.94
CA THR A 340 6.32 -2.32 -11.94
C THR A 340 5.15 -2.49 -10.97
N GLY A 341 4.34 -3.54 -11.12
CA GLY A 341 3.27 -3.86 -10.17
C GLY A 341 2.26 -4.89 -10.69
N LEU A 342 1.31 -5.24 -9.82
CA LEU A 342 0.05 -5.90 -10.17
C LEU A 342 -1.03 -4.86 -10.32
N MET A 343 -1.93 -5.13 -11.24
CA MET A 343 -3.29 -4.65 -11.18
C MET A 343 -4.16 -5.82 -10.73
N ILE A 344 -5.00 -5.61 -9.73
CA ILE A 344 -5.92 -6.59 -9.17
C ILE A 344 -7.35 -6.08 -9.36
N ARG A 345 -8.24 -6.95 -9.83
CA ARG A 345 -9.68 -6.70 -9.86
C ARG A 345 -10.39 -7.79 -9.07
N VAL A 346 -11.31 -7.39 -8.19
CA VAL A 346 -12.11 -8.31 -7.37
C VAL A 346 -13.59 -8.04 -7.62
N THR A 347 -14.39 -9.08 -7.80
CA THR A 347 -15.83 -8.98 -8.10
C THR A 347 -16.69 -9.95 -7.30
N ASP A 348 -17.96 -9.60 -7.11
CA ASP A 348 -18.97 -10.41 -6.40
C ASP A 348 -19.60 -11.53 -7.26
N ASN A 349 -19.42 -11.43 -8.58
CA ASN A 349 -19.83 -12.39 -9.59
C ASN A 349 -18.78 -12.48 -10.70
N HIS A 350 -18.99 -13.32 -11.70
CA HIS A 350 -18.00 -13.51 -12.75
C HIS A 350 -17.74 -12.20 -13.51
N PRO A 351 -16.47 -11.76 -13.68
CA PRO A 351 -16.13 -10.46 -14.25
C PRO A 351 -16.56 -10.29 -15.73
N GLY A 352 -16.90 -11.38 -16.41
CA GLY A 352 -17.52 -11.34 -17.74
C GLY A 352 -18.94 -10.75 -17.76
N LEU A 353 -19.57 -10.54 -16.60
CA LEU A 353 -20.85 -9.85 -16.46
C LEU A 353 -20.70 -8.33 -16.29
N LEU A 354 -19.47 -7.82 -16.14
CA LEU A 354 -19.22 -6.39 -16.06
C LEU A 354 -19.54 -5.69 -17.39
N PRO A 355 -20.00 -4.42 -17.37
CA PRO A 355 -20.25 -3.66 -18.59
C PRO A 355 -19.03 -3.55 -19.52
N GLU A 356 -17.83 -3.34 -18.97
CA GLU A 356 -16.60 -3.23 -19.77
C GLU A 356 -16.07 -4.59 -20.30
N SER A 357 -16.63 -5.70 -19.83
CA SER A 357 -16.30 -7.05 -20.30
C SER A 357 -17.28 -7.57 -21.36
N GLN A 358 -18.30 -6.80 -21.74
CA GLN A 358 -19.34 -7.26 -22.69
C GLN A 358 -18.79 -7.58 -24.09
N TRP A 359 -17.65 -7.02 -24.47
CA TRP A 359 -17.00 -7.35 -25.73
C TRP A 359 -16.46 -8.79 -25.75
N TRP A 360 -16.25 -9.43 -24.59
CA TRP A 360 -15.74 -10.81 -24.51
C TRP A 360 -16.61 -11.76 -25.33
N TYR A 361 -17.94 -11.62 -25.25
CA TYR A 361 -18.91 -12.46 -25.98
C TYR A 361 -18.85 -12.30 -27.51
N SER A 362 -18.16 -11.27 -28.02
CA SER A 362 -17.96 -11.04 -29.45
C SER A 362 -16.55 -11.39 -29.93
N GLY A 363 -15.63 -11.66 -29.01
CA GLY A 363 -14.31 -12.18 -29.32
C GLY A 363 -14.30 -13.70 -29.42
N HIS A 364 -13.13 -14.25 -29.73
CA HIS A 364 -12.80 -15.67 -29.73
C HIS A 364 -12.82 -16.20 -28.29
N ILE A 365 -14.03 -16.37 -27.77
CA ILE A 365 -14.30 -17.35 -26.73
C ILE A 365 -14.68 -18.63 -27.48
N CYS A 366 -13.71 -19.52 -27.71
CA CYS A 366 -14.04 -20.77 -28.38
C CYS A 366 -14.62 -21.76 -27.36
N GLU A 367 -15.62 -22.57 -27.75
CA GLU A 367 -16.20 -23.66 -26.93
C GLU A 367 -15.26 -24.86 -26.76
N ARG A 368 -14.10 -24.89 -27.42
CA ARG A 368 -13.15 -26.00 -27.26
C ARG A 368 -12.54 -25.92 -25.86
N LYS A 369 -12.81 -26.91 -25.01
CA LYS A 369 -12.24 -27.13 -23.66
C LYS A 369 -10.74 -26.83 -23.52
N ALA A 370 -9.97 -26.87 -24.61
CA ALA A 370 -8.54 -26.59 -24.62
C ALA A 370 -8.14 -25.10 -24.78
N CYS A 371 -9.07 -24.19 -25.10
CA CYS A 371 -8.77 -22.79 -25.41
C CYS A 371 -9.36 -21.76 -24.43
N CYS A 372 -10.32 -22.17 -23.58
CA CYS A 372 -11.08 -21.25 -22.73
C CYS A 372 -10.42 -21.13 -21.34
N CYS A 373 -9.57 -20.12 -21.16
CA CYS A 373 -9.08 -19.68 -19.86
C CYS A 373 -10.15 -18.99 -18.99
N LEU A 374 -11.45 -19.16 -19.32
CA LEU A 374 -12.55 -18.46 -18.66
C LEU A 374 -12.83 -18.92 -17.23
N GLY A 375 -12.32 -20.08 -16.80
CA GLY A 375 -12.59 -20.61 -15.46
C GLY A 375 -14.07 -20.95 -15.19
N ILE A 376 -14.98 -20.67 -16.12
CA ILE A 376 -16.42 -20.92 -16.07
C ILE A 376 -16.92 -21.45 -17.43
N ASP A 377 -17.99 -22.23 -17.40
CA ASP A 377 -18.73 -22.62 -18.61
C ASP A 377 -19.34 -21.37 -19.26
N LEU A 378 -19.01 -21.12 -20.53
CA LEU A 378 -19.53 -19.98 -21.29
C LEU A 378 -21.07 -20.00 -21.34
N SER A 379 -21.67 -21.19 -21.43
CA SER A 379 -23.13 -21.35 -21.46
C SER A 379 -23.78 -20.83 -20.19
N GLU A 380 -23.17 -21.14 -19.04
CA GLU A 380 -23.61 -20.67 -17.73
C GLU A 380 -23.43 -19.15 -17.62
N LEU A 381 -22.31 -18.61 -18.09
CA LEU A 381 -22.07 -17.16 -18.09
C LEU A 381 -23.08 -16.41 -18.98
N ILE A 382 -23.39 -16.94 -20.17
CA ILE A 382 -24.43 -16.39 -21.07
C ILE A 382 -25.80 -16.45 -20.40
N LYS A 383 -26.12 -17.56 -19.74
CA LYS A 383 -27.37 -17.70 -19.00
C LYS A 383 -27.49 -16.64 -17.90
N GLN A 384 -26.47 -16.49 -17.05
CA GLN A 384 -26.44 -15.46 -16.01
C GLN A 384 -26.63 -14.05 -16.57
N ARG A 385 -26.00 -13.75 -17.72
CA ARG A 385 -26.20 -12.49 -18.43
C ARG A 385 -27.66 -12.30 -18.86
N ASN A 386 -28.28 -13.31 -19.47
CA ASN A 386 -29.66 -13.26 -19.94
C ASN A 386 -30.67 -13.15 -18.77
N ASP A 387 -30.34 -13.75 -17.64
CA ASP A 387 -31.12 -13.66 -16.39
C ASP A 387 -30.95 -12.28 -15.70
N GLY A 388 -30.11 -11.40 -16.25
CA GLY A 388 -29.88 -10.05 -15.71
C GLY A 388 -29.03 -10.03 -14.44
N VAL A 389 -28.23 -11.08 -14.19
CA VAL A 389 -27.29 -11.12 -13.07
C VAL A 389 -26.29 -9.98 -13.22
N LYS A 390 -26.20 -9.14 -12.18
CA LYS A 390 -25.26 -8.03 -12.13
C LYS A 390 -23.95 -8.47 -11.49
N CYS A 391 -22.86 -7.83 -11.90
CA CYS A 391 -21.56 -7.98 -11.28
C CYS A 391 -21.07 -6.60 -10.84
N ASN A 392 -20.56 -6.54 -9.61
CA ASN A 392 -20.03 -5.34 -8.99
C ASN A 392 -18.56 -5.57 -8.61
N PHE A 393 -17.79 -4.49 -8.63
CA PHE A 393 -16.44 -4.49 -8.06
C PHE A 393 -16.51 -4.50 -6.54
N ILE A 394 -15.60 -5.22 -5.91
CA ILE A 394 -15.41 -5.23 -4.47
C ILE A 394 -14.17 -4.39 -4.14
N TYR A 395 -14.40 -3.25 -3.47
CA TYR A 395 -13.36 -2.29 -3.13
C TYR A 395 -12.81 -2.43 -1.72
N GLU A 396 -13.38 -3.30 -0.89
CA GLU A 396 -12.98 -3.50 0.51
C GLU A 396 -11.68 -4.29 0.67
#